data_AF-A0A849TNX3-F1
#
_entry.id   AF-A0A849TNX3-F1
#
_cell.length_a   1.000
_cell.length_b   1.000
_cell.length_c   1.000
_cell.angle_alpha   90.00
_cell.angle_beta   90.00
_cell.angle_gamma   90.00
#
_symmetry.space_group_name_H-M   'P 1'
#
loop_
_entity.id
_entity.type
_entity.pdbx_description
1 polymer ?
#
loop_
_entity_poly.entity_id
_entity_poly.type
_entity_poly.pdbx_seq_one_letter_code
_entity_poly.pdbx_strand_id
1 'polypeptide(L)'
;MKRTPRIGCVALVTSISLLLGGLSAHAIQNETHEEKAANLRKQAVGGLFQKWTFDQDLPNAQPTSFVKGSSTDEPLAEWVVQGHATAPSPPHVVTGSSTCAQNCYQLLLAEGMQYEYPDLSVRFHTPDGAVGSGGVVLGVRDTRNFYTAIVDPLSRHVRFVRLSDGLATVLGQA
;
A
#
# COMPACT_ATOMS: atom_id res chain seq x y z
N MET A 1 75.61 -14.09 11.32
CA MET A 1 74.46 -14.70 10.63
C MET A 1 73.15 -14.09 11.12
N LYS A 2 72.53 -13.30 10.23
CA LYS A 2 71.10 -13.04 9.98
C LYS A 2 70.14 -12.81 11.17
N ARG A 3 69.83 -11.52 11.37
CA ARG A 3 68.58 -11.01 11.96
C ARG A 3 67.40 -11.32 11.03
N THR A 4 66.28 -11.76 11.60
CA THR A 4 64.98 -11.90 10.91
C THR A 4 63.98 -10.93 11.56
N PRO A 5 63.33 -10.02 10.81
CA PRO A 5 62.26 -9.21 11.35
C PRO A 5 60.90 -9.91 11.19
N ARG A 6 60.07 -9.87 12.23
CA ARG A 6 58.65 -10.23 12.18
C ARG A 6 57.90 -9.14 11.43
N ILE A 7 57.31 -9.51 10.30
CA ILE A 7 56.38 -8.67 9.53
C ILE A 7 55.02 -8.76 10.23
N GLY A 8 54.60 -7.66 10.86
CA GLY A 8 53.25 -7.51 11.41
C GLY A 8 52.26 -7.23 10.28
N CYS A 9 51.29 -8.13 10.11
CA CYS A 9 50.18 -7.98 9.17
C CYS A 9 49.13 -7.06 9.82
N VAL A 10 49.01 -5.82 9.34
CA VAL A 10 47.92 -4.92 9.74
C VAL A 10 46.76 -5.15 8.78
N ALA A 11 45.74 -5.90 9.23
CA ALA A 11 44.50 -6.06 8.49
C ALA A 11 43.63 -4.80 8.70
N LEU A 12 43.50 -4.00 7.65
CA LEU A 12 42.60 -2.84 7.63
C LEU A 12 41.18 -3.36 7.38
N VAL A 13 40.33 -3.38 8.42
CA VAL A 13 38.92 -3.72 8.28
C VAL A 13 38.16 -2.44 7.90
N THR A 14 37.82 -2.30 6.63
CA THR A 14 36.90 -1.26 6.15
C THR A 14 35.46 -1.75 6.28
N SER A 15 34.78 -1.31 7.33
CA SER A 15 33.34 -1.48 7.49
C SER A 15 32.59 -0.63 6.46
N ILE A 16 32.01 -1.28 5.46
CA ILE A 16 31.05 -0.67 4.53
C ILE A 16 29.72 -0.55 5.28
N SER A 17 29.43 0.66 5.77
CA SER A 17 28.13 0.98 6.34
C SER A 17 27.08 1.02 5.21
N LEU A 18 26.24 -0.02 5.14
CA LEU A 18 25.03 0.00 4.31
C LEU A 18 24.10 1.09 4.84
N LEU A 19 23.99 2.19 4.08
CA LEU A 19 22.93 3.18 4.24
C LEU A 19 21.60 2.50 3.89
N LEU A 20 20.90 2.00 4.92
CA LEU A 20 19.49 1.67 4.82
C LEU A 20 18.73 2.98 4.55
N GLY A 21 18.43 3.24 3.28
CA GLY A 21 17.45 4.25 2.88
C GLY A 21 16.08 3.81 3.36
N GLY A 22 15.70 4.24 4.57
CA GLY A 22 14.34 4.11 5.06
C GLY A 22 13.41 4.92 4.16
N LEU A 23 12.39 4.28 3.59
CA LEU A 23 11.29 4.98 2.95
C LEU A 23 10.63 5.86 4.01
N SER A 24 10.61 7.18 3.79
CA SER A 24 9.94 8.13 4.66
C SER A 24 8.43 7.93 4.58
N ALA A 25 7.91 7.05 5.44
CA ALA A 25 6.50 7.04 5.79
C ALA A 25 6.19 8.34 6.54
N HIS A 26 5.45 9.24 5.92
CA HIS A 26 4.99 10.48 6.54
C HIS A 26 3.83 10.15 7.49
N ALA A 27 4.13 9.59 8.66
CA ALA A 27 3.17 9.54 9.74
C ALA A 27 2.68 10.98 10.02
N ILE A 28 1.37 11.15 10.25
CA ILE A 28 0.82 12.45 10.64
C ILE A 28 1.56 12.89 11.90
N GLN A 29 2.21 14.06 11.83
CA GLN A 29 3.00 14.59 12.94
C GLN A 29 2.07 14.85 14.14
N ASN A 30 2.62 14.80 15.35
CA ASN A 30 1.85 15.15 16.54
C ASN A 30 1.61 16.66 16.52
N GLU A 31 0.38 17.07 16.26
CA GLU A 31 -0.02 18.47 16.10
C GLU A 31 -0.74 18.99 17.35
N THR A 32 -0.54 20.27 17.67
CA THR A 32 -1.38 20.97 18.64
C THR A 32 -2.82 21.09 18.15
N HIS A 33 -3.77 21.36 19.05
CA HIS A 33 -5.18 21.55 18.68
C HIS A 33 -5.37 22.66 17.63
N GLU A 34 -4.56 23.71 17.69
CA GLU A 34 -4.63 24.86 16.79
C GLU A 34 -4.08 24.53 15.40
N GLU A 35 -2.96 23.80 15.35
CA GLU A 35 -2.38 23.28 14.10
C GLU A 35 -3.32 22.30 13.41
N LYS A 36 -3.90 21.36 14.18
CA LYS A 36 -4.90 20.41 13.70
C LYS A 36 -6.11 21.13 13.10
N ALA A 37 -6.65 22.13 13.81
CA ALA A 37 -7.79 22.91 13.31
C ALA A 37 -7.45 23.68 12.02
N ALA A 38 -6.24 24.21 11.90
CA ALA A 38 -5.77 24.88 10.69
C ALA A 38 -5.59 23.91 9.52
N ASN A 39 -5.05 22.72 9.77
CA ASN A 39 -4.83 21.69 8.76
C ASN A 39 -6.15 21.10 8.26
N LEU A 40 -7.10 20.83 9.15
CA LEU A 40 -8.46 20.42 8.77
C LEU A 40 -9.16 21.49 7.91
N ARG A 41 -9.00 22.78 8.25
CA ARG A 41 -9.54 23.87 7.42
C ARG A 41 -8.87 23.94 6.04
N LYS A 42 -7.57 23.67 5.93
CA LYS A 42 -6.88 23.60 4.62
C LYS A 42 -7.37 22.41 3.80
N GLN A 43 -7.52 21.24 4.43
CA GLN A 43 -8.07 20.04 3.78
C GLN A 43 -9.53 20.23 3.34
N ALA A 44 -10.30 21.04 4.07
CA ALA A 44 -11.68 21.38 3.70
C ALA A 44 -11.80 22.35 2.52
N VAL A 45 -10.73 23.05 2.12
CA VAL A 45 -10.75 24.13 1.10
C VAL A 45 -10.15 23.71 -0.25
N GLY A 46 -9.30 22.67 -0.30
CA GLY A 46 -8.68 22.18 -1.54
C GLY A 46 -9.28 20.86 -2.03
N GLY A 47 -9.90 20.86 -3.22
CA GLY A 47 -10.22 19.65 -4.00
C GLY A 47 -10.87 18.50 -3.20
N LEU A 48 -12.09 18.71 -2.71
CA LEU A 48 -12.85 17.80 -1.82
C LEU A 48 -13.04 16.35 -2.29
N PHE A 49 -12.60 15.99 -3.49
CA PHE A 49 -12.86 14.69 -4.08
C PHE A 49 -11.75 14.30 -5.06
N GLN A 50 -10.90 13.36 -4.66
CA GLN A 50 -9.99 12.69 -5.57
C GLN A 50 -10.71 11.48 -6.17
N LYS A 51 -10.80 11.42 -7.50
CA LYS A 51 -11.44 10.32 -8.22
C LYS A 51 -10.44 9.70 -9.19
N TRP A 52 -10.28 8.39 -9.10
CA TRP A 52 -9.55 7.61 -10.09
C TRP A 52 -10.54 6.82 -10.95
N THR A 53 -10.63 7.18 -12.23
CA THR A 53 -11.37 6.39 -13.24
C THR A 53 -10.43 5.55 -14.11
N PHE A 54 -9.13 5.83 -14.08
CA PHE A 54 -8.09 5.18 -14.87
C PHE A 54 -8.22 5.35 -16.39
N ASP A 55 -9.13 6.22 -16.85
CA ASP A 55 -9.40 6.39 -18.29
C ASP A 55 -8.30 7.12 -19.05
N GLN A 56 -7.40 7.79 -18.33
CA GLN A 56 -6.26 8.49 -18.88
C GLN A 56 -4.95 7.70 -18.67
N ASP A 57 -5.01 6.57 -17.97
CA ASP A 57 -3.85 5.72 -17.77
C ASP A 57 -3.57 4.86 -19.01
N LEU A 58 -2.31 4.44 -19.15
CA LEU A 58 -1.88 3.61 -20.26
C LEU A 58 -2.46 2.18 -20.11
N PRO A 59 -3.14 1.63 -21.13
CA PRO A 59 -3.61 0.25 -21.08
C PRO A 59 -2.47 -0.76 -20.91
N ASN A 60 -2.75 -1.83 -20.16
CA ASN A 60 -1.80 -2.89 -19.80
C ASN A 60 -0.57 -2.41 -19.01
N ALA A 61 -0.67 -1.26 -18.36
CA ALA A 61 0.36 -0.74 -17.46
C ALA A 61 -0.21 -0.55 -16.05
N GLN A 62 0.68 -0.43 -15.06
CA GLN A 62 0.29 0.00 -13.70
C GLN A 62 -0.30 1.42 -13.76
N PRO A 63 -1.38 1.71 -13.03
CA PRO A 63 -1.96 3.04 -12.98
C PRO A 63 -0.95 4.06 -12.44
N THR A 64 -0.97 5.26 -13.02
CA THR A 64 -0.07 6.35 -12.66
C THR A 64 -0.36 6.82 -11.24
N SER A 65 0.67 7.24 -10.49
CA SER A 65 0.54 7.72 -9.11
C SER A 65 0.06 6.66 -8.11
N PHE A 66 0.29 5.38 -8.40
CA PHE A 66 0.14 4.29 -7.46
C PHE A 66 1.42 3.50 -7.30
N VAL A 67 1.67 3.00 -6.09
CA VAL A 67 2.77 2.08 -5.78
C VAL A 67 2.26 0.75 -5.28
N LYS A 68 2.96 -0.32 -5.67
CA LYS A 68 2.65 -1.70 -5.26
C LYS A 68 3.33 -2.03 -3.94
N GLY A 69 2.67 -2.85 -3.12
CA GLY A 69 3.24 -3.36 -1.87
C GLY A 69 2.67 -4.71 -1.48
N SER A 70 3.32 -5.38 -0.54
CA SER A 70 2.84 -6.62 0.07
C SER A 70 3.07 -6.58 1.58
N SER A 71 2.15 -7.19 2.33
CA SER A 71 2.33 -7.41 3.78
C SER A 71 3.34 -8.50 4.12
N THR A 72 3.75 -9.27 3.14
CA THR A 72 4.75 -10.34 3.24
C THR A 72 5.88 -10.10 2.24
N ASP A 73 6.91 -10.94 2.29
CA ASP A 73 8.03 -10.89 1.34
C ASP A 73 7.76 -11.70 0.05
N GLU A 74 6.49 -12.07 -0.17
CA GLU A 74 6.02 -12.72 -1.39
C GLU A 74 6.08 -11.78 -2.60
N PRO A 75 6.16 -12.32 -3.84
CA PRO A 75 6.07 -11.52 -5.06
C PRO A 75 4.86 -10.58 -5.05
N LEU A 76 5.10 -9.36 -5.54
CA LEU A 76 4.05 -8.36 -5.66
C LEU A 76 3.01 -8.80 -6.69
N ALA A 77 1.74 -8.53 -6.39
CA ALA A 77 0.65 -8.65 -7.34
C ALA A 77 0.92 -7.83 -8.60
N GLU A 78 0.43 -8.33 -9.71
CA GLU A 78 0.30 -7.55 -10.93
C GLU A 78 -0.94 -6.66 -10.80
N TRP A 79 -0.76 -5.38 -11.16
CA TRP A 79 -1.84 -4.39 -11.19
C TRP A 79 -1.77 -3.70 -12.54
N VAL A 80 -2.81 -3.87 -13.36
CA VAL A 80 -2.83 -3.37 -14.72
C VAL A 80 -4.14 -2.68 -15.05
N VAL A 81 -4.07 -1.59 -15.79
CA VAL A 81 -5.25 -0.91 -16.35
C VAL A 81 -5.72 -1.67 -17.57
N GLN A 82 -7.01 -2.04 -17.59
CA GLN A 82 -7.62 -2.83 -18.64
C GLN A 82 -8.95 -2.23 -19.07
N GLY A 83 -9.29 -2.37 -20.36
CA GLY A 83 -10.61 -2.02 -20.86
C GLY A 83 -11.66 -3.01 -20.36
N HIS A 84 -12.77 -2.50 -19.83
CA HIS A 84 -13.89 -3.31 -19.38
C HIS A 84 -15.21 -2.55 -19.57
N ALA A 85 -15.84 -2.77 -20.73
CA ALA A 85 -17.01 -2.00 -21.18
C ALA A 85 -18.25 -2.12 -20.28
N THR A 86 -18.38 -3.24 -19.56
CA THR A 86 -19.50 -3.52 -18.64
C THR A 86 -19.12 -3.32 -17.18
N ALA A 87 -17.94 -2.73 -16.90
CA ALA A 87 -17.55 -2.39 -15.54
C ALA A 87 -18.56 -1.43 -14.90
N PRO A 88 -18.62 -1.40 -13.55
CA PRO A 88 -19.30 -0.32 -12.85
C PRO A 88 -18.82 1.07 -13.32
N SER A 89 -17.52 1.24 -13.57
CA SER A 89 -16.90 2.47 -14.08
C SER A 89 -16.21 2.24 -15.44
N PRO A 90 -16.94 2.24 -16.56
CA PRO A 90 -16.33 2.10 -17.88
C PRO A 90 -15.65 3.42 -18.31
N PRO A 91 -14.73 3.39 -19.29
CA PRO A 91 -14.27 2.21 -20.03
C PRO A 91 -13.11 1.42 -19.38
N HIS A 92 -12.38 1.96 -18.40
CA HIS A 92 -11.21 1.28 -17.84
C HIS A 92 -11.37 0.89 -16.36
N VAL A 93 -10.69 -0.20 -15.99
CA VAL A 93 -10.59 -0.69 -14.61
C VAL A 93 -9.15 -1.05 -14.29
N VAL A 94 -8.83 -1.12 -13.00
CA VAL A 94 -7.58 -1.75 -12.54
C VAL A 94 -7.88 -3.19 -12.16
N THR A 95 -7.13 -4.11 -12.77
CA THR A 95 -7.19 -5.54 -12.46
C THR A 95 -5.98 -5.93 -11.62
N GLY A 96 -6.23 -6.55 -10.47
CA GLY A 96 -5.21 -7.13 -9.60
C GLY A 96 -5.13 -8.65 -9.80
N SER A 97 -3.92 -9.19 -9.97
CA SER A 97 -3.66 -10.62 -10.05
C SER A 97 -2.52 -10.99 -9.11
N SER A 98 -2.70 -12.04 -8.31
CA SER A 98 -1.68 -12.50 -7.37
C SER A 98 -1.73 -14.01 -7.18
N THR A 99 -0.56 -14.61 -6.95
CA THR A 99 -0.39 -15.99 -6.49
C THR A 99 -0.36 -16.10 -4.96
N CYS A 100 -0.51 -14.97 -4.27
CA CYS A 100 -0.54 -14.85 -2.83
C CYS A 100 -1.57 -15.80 -2.21
N ALA A 101 -1.10 -16.63 -1.28
CA ALA A 101 -1.92 -17.57 -0.54
C ALA A 101 -2.57 -16.90 0.70
N GLN A 102 -3.00 -17.69 1.67
CA GLN A 102 -3.63 -17.19 2.90
C GLN A 102 -2.71 -16.24 3.67
N ASN A 103 -3.30 -15.22 4.30
CA ASN A 103 -2.63 -14.25 5.17
C ASN A 103 -1.59 -13.33 4.51
N CYS A 104 -1.70 -13.12 3.20
CA CYS A 104 -0.92 -12.10 2.49
C CYS A 104 -1.87 -11.04 1.90
N TYR A 105 -1.49 -9.77 2.05
CA TYR A 105 -2.24 -8.61 1.58
C TYR A 105 -1.45 -7.90 0.49
N GLN A 106 -2.00 -7.89 -0.70
CA GLN A 106 -1.41 -7.22 -1.86
C GLN A 106 -2.02 -5.83 -1.97
N LEU A 107 -1.16 -4.80 -1.99
CA LEU A 107 -1.55 -3.41 -1.87
C LEU A 107 -1.24 -2.67 -3.17
N LEU A 108 -2.15 -1.74 -3.51
CA LEU A 108 -1.95 -0.71 -4.51
C LEU A 108 -2.29 0.63 -3.84
N LEU A 109 -1.29 1.44 -3.56
CA LEU A 109 -1.40 2.64 -2.72
C LEU A 109 -1.27 3.90 -3.57
N ALA A 110 -2.21 4.83 -3.44
CA ALA A 110 -2.13 6.13 -4.09
C ALA A 110 -0.99 6.97 -3.47
N GLU A 111 -0.16 7.58 -4.31
CA GLU A 111 0.96 8.41 -3.89
C GLU A 111 0.51 9.84 -3.56
N GLY A 112 1.22 10.49 -2.63
CA GLY A 112 1.02 11.91 -2.31
C GLY A 112 -0.29 12.25 -1.57
N MET A 113 -1.07 11.24 -1.17
CA MET A 113 -2.33 11.42 -0.46
C MET A 113 -2.12 11.31 1.06
N GLN A 114 -2.49 12.35 1.80
CA GLN A 114 -2.50 12.34 3.26
C GLN A 114 -3.80 12.97 3.77
N TYR A 115 -4.67 12.14 4.32
CA TYR A 115 -5.95 12.55 4.90
C TYR A 115 -6.06 12.04 6.33
N GLU A 116 -6.49 12.90 7.25
CA GLU A 116 -6.73 12.51 8.63
C GLU A 116 -8.06 11.75 8.78
N TYR A 117 -9.10 12.21 8.07
CA TYR A 117 -10.45 11.64 8.09
C TYR A 117 -11.01 11.49 6.66
N PRO A 118 -10.50 10.53 5.87
CA PRO A 118 -10.99 10.32 4.51
C PRO A 118 -12.35 9.63 4.48
N ASP A 119 -13.20 10.05 3.54
CA ASP A 119 -14.28 9.20 3.01
C ASP A 119 -13.75 8.48 1.76
N LEU A 120 -13.78 7.16 1.78
CA LEU A 120 -13.20 6.32 0.72
C LEU A 120 -14.26 5.38 0.17
N SER A 121 -14.48 5.47 -1.13
CA SER A 121 -15.36 4.57 -1.87
C SER A 121 -14.63 3.96 -3.05
N VAL A 122 -14.95 2.69 -3.32
CA VAL A 122 -14.43 1.94 -4.46
C VAL A 122 -15.54 1.08 -5.03
N ARG A 123 -15.47 0.80 -6.32
CA ARG A 123 -16.42 -0.07 -7.01
C ARG A 123 -15.68 -1.30 -7.47
N PHE A 124 -16.07 -2.46 -6.96
CA PHE A 124 -15.50 -3.73 -7.35
C PHE A 124 -16.30 -4.38 -8.47
N HIS A 125 -15.58 -5.07 -9.35
CA HIS A 125 -16.15 -6.04 -10.26
C HIS A 125 -15.46 -7.38 -10.02
N THR A 126 -16.23 -8.43 -9.80
CA THR A 126 -15.71 -9.79 -9.60
C THR A 126 -16.15 -10.62 -10.81
N PRO A 127 -15.23 -11.14 -11.63
CA PRO A 127 -15.57 -12.04 -12.72
C PRO A 127 -16.29 -13.30 -12.20
N ASP A 128 -17.16 -13.88 -13.01
CA ASP A 128 -17.86 -15.11 -12.66
C ASP A 128 -16.86 -16.24 -12.36
N GLY A 129 -17.06 -16.93 -11.24
CA GLY A 129 -16.18 -18.01 -10.79
C GLY A 129 -14.83 -17.56 -10.22
N ALA A 130 -14.56 -16.25 -10.15
CA ALA A 130 -13.37 -15.75 -9.48
C ALA A 130 -13.43 -16.01 -7.97
N VAL A 131 -12.32 -16.47 -7.42
CA VAL A 131 -12.13 -16.64 -5.97
C VAL A 131 -11.17 -15.58 -5.47
N GLY A 132 -11.44 -15.05 -4.28
CA GLY A 132 -10.60 -14.05 -3.65
C GLY A 132 -11.40 -13.00 -2.91
N SER A 133 -10.69 -12.11 -2.25
CA SER A 133 -11.27 -10.98 -1.55
C SER A 133 -10.52 -9.71 -1.93
N GLY A 134 -11.24 -8.59 -1.96
CA GLY A 134 -10.69 -7.29 -2.30
C GLY A 134 -11.22 -6.24 -1.33
N GLY A 135 -10.58 -5.09 -1.26
CA GLY A 135 -10.93 -4.12 -0.24
C GLY A 135 -10.30 -2.76 -0.43
N VAL A 136 -10.60 -1.89 0.53
CA VAL A 136 -9.94 -0.59 0.66
C VAL A 136 -8.96 -0.63 1.82
N VAL A 137 -7.91 0.17 1.71
CA VAL A 137 -6.90 0.34 2.76
C VAL A 137 -6.82 1.82 3.14
N LEU A 138 -6.66 2.09 4.44
CA LEU A 138 -6.55 3.43 4.99
C LEU A 138 -5.59 3.44 6.19
N GLY A 139 -5.13 4.64 6.57
CA GLY A 139 -4.18 4.80 7.67
C GLY A 139 -2.88 4.03 7.45
N VAL A 140 -2.40 4.00 6.20
CA VAL A 140 -1.22 3.23 5.81
C VAL A 140 0.03 3.95 6.28
N ARG A 141 0.74 3.35 7.24
CA ARG A 141 2.10 3.79 7.60
C ARG A 141 3.12 3.12 6.71
N ASP A 142 2.98 1.82 6.51
CA ASP A 142 3.83 0.98 5.68
C ASP A 142 3.04 -0.27 5.26
N THR A 143 3.64 -1.15 4.45
CA THR A 143 2.95 -2.33 3.92
C THR A 143 2.61 -3.39 4.98
N ARG A 144 3.05 -3.22 6.22
CA ARG A 144 2.79 -4.11 7.36
C ARG A 144 1.94 -3.44 8.44
N ASN A 145 1.55 -2.18 8.28
CA ASN A 145 0.85 -1.37 9.26
C ASN A 145 -0.22 -0.49 8.63
N PHE A 146 -1.47 -0.94 8.69
CA PHE A 146 -2.62 -0.27 8.08
C PHE A 146 -3.96 -0.80 8.62
N TYR A 147 -5.05 -0.15 8.24
CA TYR A 147 -6.42 -0.64 8.41
C TYR A 147 -7.04 -0.96 7.06
N THR A 148 -7.86 -2.00 6.99
CA THR A 148 -8.54 -2.39 5.75
C THR A 148 -9.95 -2.89 6.00
N ALA A 149 -10.85 -2.57 5.06
CA ALA A 149 -12.15 -3.20 4.94
C ALA A 149 -12.13 -4.10 3.70
N ILE A 150 -12.37 -5.39 3.91
CA ILE A 150 -12.24 -6.44 2.90
C ILE A 150 -13.60 -7.07 2.66
N VAL A 151 -13.97 -7.14 1.39
CA VAL A 151 -15.17 -7.81 0.90
C VAL A 151 -14.75 -9.16 0.30
N ASP A 152 -15.40 -10.22 0.75
CA ASP A 152 -15.39 -11.51 0.08
C ASP A 152 -16.70 -11.66 -0.71
N PRO A 153 -16.66 -11.56 -2.05
CA PRO A 153 -17.86 -11.63 -2.88
C PRO A 153 -18.56 -12.99 -2.83
N LEU A 154 -17.81 -14.08 -2.58
CA LEU A 154 -18.36 -15.43 -2.57
C LEU A 154 -19.11 -15.70 -1.26
N SER A 155 -18.48 -15.39 -0.12
CA SER A 155 -19.13 -15.56 1.18
C SER A 155 -20.08 -14.42 1.53
N ARG A 156 -20.02 -13.30 0.80
CA ARG A 156 -20.78 -12.06 1.06
C ARG A 156 -20.52 -11.46 2.44
N HIS A 157 -19.30 -11.65 2.95
CA HIS A 157 -18.87 -11.09 4.22
C HIS A 157 -18.00 -9.86 4.01
N VAL A 158 -18.16 -8.90 4.90
CA VAL A 158 -17.22 -7.78 5.04
C VAL A 158 -16.44 -7.96 6.34
N ARG A 159 -15.12 -7.81 6.30
CA ARG A 159 -14.26 -7.83 7.48
C ARG A 159 -13.49 -6.53 7.59
N PHE A 160 -13.46 -5.98 8.80
CA PHE A 160 -12.60 -4.86 9.16
C PHE A 160 -11.37 -5.42 9.86
N VAL A 161 -10.19 -5.12 9.34
CA VAL A 161 -8.93 -5.70 9.81
C VAL A 161 -7.94 -4.58 10.09
N ARG A 162 -7.24 -4.68 11.22
CA ARG A 162 -6.00 -3.94 11.49
C ARG A 162 -4.84 -4.87 11.21
N LEU A 163 -3.89 -4.40 10.42
CA LEU A 163 -2.56 -5.00 10.31
C LEU A 163 -1.60 -4.18 11.18
N SER A 164 -0.93 -4.86 12.12
CA SER A 164 0.10 -4.25 12.97
C SER A 164 1.33 -5.14 12.93
N ASP A 165 2.45 -4.61 12.45
CA ASP A 165 3.70 -5.34 12.25
C ASP A 165 3.51 -6.66 11.46
N GLY A 166 2.62 -6.62 10.47
CA GLY A 166 2.29 -7.76 9.60
C GLY A 166 1.26 -8.73 10.20
N LEU A 167 0.83 -8.53 11.45
CA LEU A 167 -0.15 -9.38 12.11
C LEU A 167 -1.57 -8.83 11.94
N ALA A 168 -2.46 -9.68 11.42
CA ALA A 168 -3.86 -9.33 11.19
C ALA A 168 -4.71 -9.54 12.44
N THR A 169 -5.46 -8.52 12.82
CA THR A 169 -6.50 -8.57 13.84
C THR A 169 -7.83 -8.15 13.23
N VAL A 170 -8.83 -9.03 13.30
CA VAL A 170 -10.20 -8.69 12.89
C VAL A 170 -10.81 -7.79 13.97
N LEU A 171 -11.23 -6.59 13.57
CA LEU A 171 -11.89 -5.60 14.43
C LEU A 171 -13.41 -5.77 14.43
N GLY A 172 -13.96 -6.31 13.34
CA GLY A 172 -15.39 -6.52 13.17
C GLY A 172 -15.73 -7.18 11.83
N GLN A 173 -16.97 -7.65 11.70
CA GLN A 173 -17.49 -8.27 10.48
C GLN A 173 -18.99 -7.99 10.31
N ALA A 174 -19.47 -8.06 9.08
CA ALA A 174 -20.87 -7.91 8.70
C ALA A 174 -21.23 -8.84 7.52
#